data_AF-A0A3R8SUC9-F1
#
_entry.id   AF-A0A3R8SUC9-F1
#
_cell.length_a   1.000
_cell.length_b   1.000
_cell.length_c   1.000
_cell.angle_alpha   90.00
_cell.angle_beta   90.00
_cell.angle_gamma   90.00
#
_symmetry.space_group_name_H-M   'P 1'
#
loop_
_entity.id
_entity.type
_entity.pdbx_description
1 polymer ?
#
loop_
_entity_poly.entity_id
_entity_poly.type
_entity_poly.pdbx_seq_one_letter_code
_entity_poly.pdbx_strand_id
1 'polypeptide(L)'
;LMVIVQEDADGHRSLNDATLVRPGHRDRQLGWPQAEITYRSGTRHPERALIHLGDVRKPVELEMEILTSSPLALGAGYPPADDWQHGTWRGRDWTDRRTYDLTEPHPLAAFGVTDHAARFRLDGRTGHGIFEHGSFGRHDPSGFTGFDSVAP
;
A
#
# COMPACT_ATOMS: atom_id res chain seq x y z
N LEU A 1 13.39 6.46 -0.68
CA LEU A 1 13.08 5.54 -1.79
C LEU A 1 11.58 5.63 -1.98
N MET A 2 11.13 5.89 -3.19
CA MET A 2 9.72 5.90 -3.56
C MET A 2 9.49 4.79 -4.58
N VAL A 3 8.48 3.97 -4.34
CA VAL A 3 8.08 2.87 -5.23
C VAL A 3 6.57 2.95 -5.40
N ILE A 4 6.10 2.82 -6.63
CA ILE A 4 4.69 2.76 -6.96
C ILE A 4 4.47 1.69 -8.02
N VAL A 5 3.43 0.88 -7.83
CA VAL A 5 2.97 -0.13 -8.78
C VAL A 5 1.45 -0.09 -8.79
N GLN A 6 0.87 0.04 -9.98
CA GLN A 6 -0.56 -0.09 -10.21
C GLN A 6 -0.77 -1.09 -11.34
N GLU A 7 -1.55 -2.13 -11.04
CA GLU A 7 -1.86 -3.22 -11.94
C GLU A 7 -3.37 -3.34 -12.11
N ASP A 8 -3.82 -3.59 -13.34
CA ASP A 8 -5.18 -4.02 -13.64
C ASP A 8 -5.35 -5.52 -13.32
N ALA A 9 -6.56 -6.04 -13.47
CA ALA A 9 -6.92 -7.38 -13.01
C ALA A 9 -6.10 -8.55 -13.63
N ASP A 10 -5.52 -8.37 -14.82
CA ASP A 10 -4.67 -9.34 -15.51
C ASP A 10 -3.17 -9.10 -15.28
N GLY A 11 -2.81 -8.11 -14.45
CA GLY A 11 -1.43 -7.69 -14.19
C GLY A 11 -0.90 -6.65 -15.17
N HIS A 12 -1.73 -6.08 -16.06
CA HIS A 12 -1.29 -4.97 -16.90
C HIS A 12 -0.94 -3.73 -16.05
N ARG A 13 0.28 -3.19 -16.23
CA ARG A 13 0.75 -2.03 -15.46
C ARG A 13 0.38 -0.71 -16.12
N SER A 14 -0.49 0.04 -15.45
CA SER A 14 -0.83 1.42 -15.84
C SER A 14 0.11 2.46 -15.21
N LEU A 15 0.71 2.13 -14.07
CA LEU A 15 1.70 2.98 -13.38
C LEU A 15 2.77 2.14 -12.70
N ASN A 16 4.02 2.54 -12.88
CA ASN A 16 5.16 1.88 -12.26
C ASN A 16 6.34 2.87 -12.17
N ASP A 17 6.85 3.11 -10.96
CA ASP A 17 8.08 3.88 -10.74
C ASP A 17 8.85 3.32 -9.53
N ALA A 18 10.18 3.39 -9.58
CA ALA A 18 11.04 3.11 -8.44
C ALA A 18 12.21 4.09 -8.44
N THR A 19 12.12 5.10 -7.60
CA THR A 19 13.05 6.22 -7.57
C THR A 19 13.76 6.33 -6.22
N LEU A 20 15.08 6.30 -6.26
CA LEU A 20 15.92 6.64 -5.12
C LEU A 20 16.25 8.13 -5.14
N VAL A 21 15.59 8.86 -4.26
CA VAL A 21 15.84 10.27 -3.97
C VAL A 21 16.90 10.40 -2.87
N ARG A 22 17.88 11.28 -3.06
CA ARG A 22 18.92 11.58 -2.06
C ARG A 22 19.24 13.09 -2.05
N PRO A 23 19.33 13.75 -0.89
CA PRO A 23 19.69 15.15 -0.81
C PRO A 23 21.01 15.45 -1.53
N GLY A 24 21.01 16.47 -2.41
CA GLY A 24 22.21 16.89 -3.15
C GLY A 24 22.63 15.98 -4.31
N HIS A 25 21.85 14.95 -4.64
CA HIS A 25 22.11 14.07 -5.77
C HIS A 25 20.94 14.07 -6.75
N ARG A 26 21.20 13.75 -8.03
CA ARG A 26 20.12 13.46 -8.97
C ARG A 26 19.37 12.21 -8.55
N ASP A 27 18.07 12.22 -8.78
CA ASP A 27 17.21 11.06 -8.58
C ASP A 27 17.70 9.88 -9.43
N ARG A 28 17.73 8.70 -8.82
CA ARG A 28 18.19 7.47 -9.46
C ARG A 28 17.02 6.51 -9.65
N GLN A 29 16.72 6.23 -10.91
CA GLN A 29 15.77 5.21 -11.33
C GLN A 29 16.30 3.80 -11.00
N LEU A 30 15.44 2.96 -10.44
CA LEU A 30 15.71 1.58 -10.05
C LEU A 30 14.86 0.61 -10.86
N GLY A 31 14.63 0.89 -12.14
CA GLY A 31 13.94 -0.03 -13.03
C GLY A 31 12.48 -0.29 -12.64
N TRP A 32 12.02 -1.50 -12.94
CA TRP A 32 10.63 -1.89 -12.77
C TRP A 32 10.47 -2.76 -11.50
N PRO A 33 9.89 -2.23 -10.40
CA PRO A 33 9.68 -2.99 -9.18
C PRO A 33 8.84 -4.25 -9.44
N GLN A 34 9.27 -5.39 -8.92
CA GLN A 34 8.48 -6.62 -8.91
C GLN A 34 8.15 -6.97 -7.45
N ALA A 35 6.88 -6.87 -7.07
CA ALA A 35 6.45 -7.09 -5.69
C ALA A 35 5.92 -8.51 -5.50
N GLU A 36 6.46 -9.21 -4.52
CA GLU A 36 5.93 -10.46 -3.98
C GLU A 36 5.36 -10.17 -2.61
N ILE A 37 4.04 -10.23 -2.47
CA ILE A 37 3.34 -9.88 -1.23
C ILE A 37 2.83 -11.15 -0.56
N THR A 38 3.22 -11.35 0.70
CA THR A 38 2.66 -12.39 1.55
C THR A 38 1.49 -11.83 2.34
N TYR A 39 0.34 -12.44 2.17
CA TYR A 39 -0.90 -12.06 2.85
C TYR A 39 -1.20 -13.01 4.01
N ARG A 40 -1.88 -12.49 5.05
CA ARG A 40 -2.47 -13.31 6.11
C ARG A 40 -3.56 -14.20 5.51
N SER A 41 -3.46 -15.52 5.73
CA SER A 41 -4.47 -16.52 5.35
C SER A 41 -5.88 -16.10 5.75
N GLY A 42 -6.85 -16.31 4.85
CA GLY A 42 -8.25 -15.91 5.00
C GLY A 42 -8.51 -14.42 4.82
N THR A 43 -7.50 -13.62 4.46
CA THR A 43 -7.64 -12.16 4.26
C THR A 43 -6.89 -11.67 3.02
N ARG A 44 -6.98 -10.35 2.77
CA ARG A 44 -6.08 -9.61 1.86
C ARG A 44 -5.11 -8.70 2.60
N HIS A 45 -4.94 -8.91 3.90
CA HIS A 45 -4.05 -8.11 4.71
C HIS A 45 -2.59 -8.52 4.44
N PRO A 46 -1.74 -7.65 3.89
CA PRO A 46 -0.33 -7.96 3.71
C PRO A 46 0.34 -8.13 5.08
N GLU A 47 1.34 -9.01 5.20
CA GLU A 47 2.18 -9.10 6.40
C GLU A 47 3.64 -8.80 6.07
N ARG A 48 4.08 -9.24 4.88
CA ARG A 48 5.42 -9.10 4.36
C ARG A 48 5.39 -8.88 2.86
N ALA A 49 6.43 -8.26 2.35
CA ALA A 49 6.64 -8.11 0.92
C ALA A 49 8.12 -8.14 0.62
N LEU A 50 8.48 -8.76 -0.51
CA LEU A 50 9.79 -8.66 -1.13
C LEU A 50 9.61 -7.91 -2.43
N ILE A 51 10.34 -6.80 -2.60
CA ILE A 51 10.27 -6.00 -3.82
C ILE A 51 11.63 -6.04 -4.50
N HIS A 52 11.68 -6.63 -5.69
CA HIS A 52 12.86 -6.64 -6.54
C HIS A 52 12.95 -5.32 -7.29
N LEU A 53 14.06 -4.61 -7.11
CA LEU A 53 14.38 -3.33 -7.73
C LEU A 53 15.65 -3.46 -8.58
N GLY A 54 15.91 -2.47 -9.42
CA GLY A 54 17.13 -2.37 -10.22
C GLY A 54 17.03 -3.06 -11.58
N ASP A 55 18.20 -3.35 -12.14
CA ASP A 55 18.32 -4.11 -13.39
C ASP A 55 18.08 -5.60 -13.10
N VAL A 56 17.38 -6.31 -13.99
CA VAL A 56 17.16 -7.76 -13.87
C VAL A 56 18.46 -8.58 -13.74
N ARG A 57 19.60 -8.06 -14.22
CA ARG A 57 20.93 -8.67 -14.08
C ARG A 57 21.59 -8.37 -12.74
N LYS A 58 21.10 -7.36 -12.01
CA LYS A 58 21.59 -6.94 -10.71
C LYS A 58 20.42 -6.46 -9.84
N PRO A 59 19.51 -7.37 -9.46
CA PRO A 59 18.38 -7.02 -8.63
C PRO A 59 18.87 -6.57 -7.26
N VAL A 60 18.11 -5.67 -6.66
CA VAL A 60 18.26 -5.23 -5.27
C VAL A 60 16.95 -5.54 -4.58
N GLU A 61 17.04 -6.25 -3.47
CA GLU A 61 15.88 -6.73 -2.72
C GLU A 61 15.53 -5.73 -1.60
N LEU A 62 14.31 -5.19 -1.66
CA LEU A 62 13.70 -4.42 -0.60
C LEU A 62 12.73 -5.33 0.16
N GLU A 63 13.13 -5.76 1.35
CA GLU A 63 12.23 -6.49 2.24
C GLU A 63 11.37 -5.50 3.04
N MET A 64 10.13 -5.86 3.29
CA MET A 64 9.18 -5.08 4.10
C MET A 64 8.47 -5.99 5.10
N GLU A 65 8.27 -5.47 6.31
CA GLU A 65 7.46 -6.07 7.38
C GLU A 65 6.52 -5.02 7.97
N ILE A 66 5.24 -5.38 8.12
CA ILE A 66 4.22 -4.46 8.65
C ILE A 66 4.34 -4.34 10.17
N LEU A 67 4.20 -3.11 10.68
CA LEU A 67 4.19 -2.80 12.11
C LEU A 67 2.81 -2.39 12.59
N THR A 68 2.13 -1.51 11.84
CA THR A 68 0.78 -1.06 12.15
C THR A 68 0.07 -0.65 10.86
N SER A 69 -1.26 -0.61 10.89
CA SER A 69 -2.09 -0.36 9.71
C SER A 69 -3.15 0.69 10.01
N SER A 70 -3.35 1.61 9.06
CA SER A 70 -4.33 2.69 9.13
C SER A 70 -5.17 2.67 7.85
N PRO A 71 -6.36 2.03 7.85
CA PRO A 71 -7.23 2.03 6.69
C PRO A 71 -7.74 3.45 6.40
N LEU A 72 -7.45 3.99 5.22
CA LEU A 72 -7.70 5.40 4.93
C LEU A 72 -9.19 5.74 4.78
N ALA A 73 -10.02 4.72 4.58
CA ALA A 73 -11.47 4.85 4.59
C ALA A 73 -12.06 5.06 6.00
N LEU A 74 -11.28 4.88 7.07
CA LEU A 74 -11.73 5.06 8.44
C LEU A 74 -10.99 6.25 9.07
N GLY A 75 -11.69 7.38 9.19
CA GLY A 75 -11.17 8.53 9.90
C GLY A 75 -10.10 9.37 9.19
N ALA A 76 -9.48 8.88 8.11
CA ALA A 76 -8.59 9.68 7.25
C ALA A 76 -9.33 10.35 6.07
N GLY A 77 -10.58 9.96 5.82
CA GLY A 77 -11.49 10.62 4.88
C GLY A 77 -11.23 10.32 3.41
N TYR A 78 -10.61 9.18 3.09
CA TYR A 78 -10.46 8.74 1.71
C TYR A 78 -11.59 7.78 1.31
N PRO A 79 -12.01 7.75 0.03
CA PRO A 79 -13.01 6.79 -0.43
C PRO A 79 -12.63 5.34 -0.07
N PRO A 80 -13.60 4.48 0.28
CA PRO A 80 -15.05 4.72 0.27
C PRO A 80 -15.61 5.29 1.59
N ALA A 81 -14.87 6.11 2.34
CA ALA A 81 -15.41 6.83 3.50
C ALA A 81 -16.72 7.56 3.14
N ASP A 82 -17.77 7.27 3.89
CA ASP A 82 -19.13 7.80 3.69
C ASP A 82 -19.44 8.98 4.62
N ASP A 83 -18.50 9.33 5.50
CA ASP A 83 -18.68 10.38 6.48
C ASP A 83 -18.00 11.71 6.15
N TRP A 84 -16.78 11.93 6.65
CA TRP A 84 -15.96 13.08 6.33
C TRP A 84 -15.01 12.69 5.20
N GLN A 85 -14.82 13.59 4.24
CA GLN A 85 -13.96 13.34 3.09
C GLN A 85 -12.89 14.42 2.98
N HIS A 86 -11.66 13.97 2.68
CA HIS A 86 -10.52 14.84 2.48
C HIS A 86 -10.82 15.90 1.41
N GLY A 87 -10.50 17.16 1.70
CA GLY A 87 -10.70 18.28 0.76
C GLY A 87 -12.14 18.81 0.64
N THR A 88 -13.09 18.34 1.46
CA THR A 88 -14.48 18.84 1.40
C THR A 88 -14.67 20.13 2.19
N TRP A 89 -15.14 21.20 1.53
CA TRP A 89 -15.56 22.43 2.22
C TRP A 89 -16.86 22.22 3.01
N ARG A 90 -16.87 22.60 4.29
CA ARG A 90 -18.01 22.42 5.21
C ARG A 90 -18.63 23.72 5.72
N GLY A 91 -18.21 24.86 5.19
CA GLY A 91 -18.61 26.19 5.67
C GLY A 91 -17.54 26.83 6.56
N ARG A 92 -17.70 28.13 6.81
CA ARG A 92 -16.83 28.87 7.74
C ARG A 92 -17.06 28.37 9.17
N ASP A 93 -16.01 28.39 9.98
CA ASP A 93 -16.05 28.05 11.41
C ASP A 93 -16.60 26.65 11.73
N TRP A 94 -16.55 25.72 10.75
CA TRP A 94 -16.97 24.34 10.95
C TRP A 94 -15.90 23.52 11.67
N THR A 95 -16.31 22.66 12.59
CA THR A 95 -15.44 21.70 13.28
C THR A 95 -16.25 20.45 13.61
N ASP A 96 -15.66 19.28 13.41
CA ASP A 96 -16.21 17.97 13.79
C ASP A 96 -15.11 17.15 14.49
N ARG A 97 -15.51 16.21 15.35
CA ARG A 97 -14.62 15.25 15.99
C ARG A 97 -15.26 13.88 15.97
N ARG A 98 -14.50 12.91 15.48
CA ARG A 98 -14.89 11.51 15.43
C ARG A 98 -13.87 10.63 16.14
N THR A 99 -14.26 9.41 16.49
CA THR A 99 -13.39 8.42 17.12
C THR A 99 -13.76 7.06 16.55
N TYR A 100 -12.74 6.28 16.22
CA TYR A 100 -12.87 4.97 15.58
C TYR A 100 -12.09 3.98 16.43
N ASP A 101 -12.68 2.81 16.66
CA ASP A 101 -11.95 1.68 17.20
C ASP A 101 -11.34 0.91 16.04
N LEU A 102 -10.02 1.02 15.87
CA LEU A 102 -9.29 0.35 14.79
C LEU A 102 -8.91 -1.10 15.14
N THR A 103 -9.31 -1.59 16.32
CA THR A 103 -9.14 -2.99 16.70
C THR A 103 -10.29 -3.88 16.22
N GLU A 104 -11.42 -3.28 15.87
CA GLU A 104 -12.60 -3.96 15.34
C GLU A 104 -12.57 -4.03 13.80
N PRO A 105 -12.97 -5.16 13.18
CA PRO A 105 -13.12 -5.23 11.73
C PRO A 105 -14.14 -4.22 11.21
N HIS A 106 -13.82 -3.52 10.11
CA HIS A 106 -14.75 -2.59 9.47
C HIS A 106 -14.93 -2.91 7.97
N PRO A 107 -16.17 -3.01 7.46
CA PRO A 107 -16.41 -3.36 6.05
C PRO A 107 -15.68 -2.46 5.05
N LEU A 108 -15.67 -1.14 5.26
CA LEU A 108 -15.01 -0.19 4.37
C LEU A 108 -13.48 -0.38 4.28
N ALA A 109 -12.84 -0.96 5.30
CA ALA A 109 -11.39 -1.21 5.27
C ALA A 109 -10.98 -2.21 4.18
N ALA A 110 -11.90 -3.08 3.75
CA ALA A 110 -11.65 -4.04 2.68
C ALA A 110 -11.72 -3.42 1.27
N PHE A 111 -12.26 -2.21 1.14
CA PHE A 111 -12.57 -1.56 -0.15
C PHE A 111 -11.86 -0.22 -0.36
N GLY A 112 -11.03 0.20 0.59
CA GLY A 112 -10.16 1.37 0.48
C GLY A 112 -8.69 0.97 0.64
N VAL A 113 -7.78 1.87 0.26
CA VAL A 113 -6.35 1.69 0.51
C VAL A 113 -6.04 1.76 2.01
N THR A 114 -5.06 0.98 2.43
CA THR A 114 -4.55 0.98 3.80
C THR A 114 -3.10 1.43 3.81
N ASP A 115 -2.80 2.42 4.65
CA ASP A 115 -1.42 2.82 4.93
C ASP A 115 -0.84 1.92 6.02
N HIS A 116 0.16 1.14 5.67
CA HIS A 116 0.90 0.32 6.62
C HIS A 116 2.20 1.03 7.01
N ALA A 117 2.35 1.39 8.29
CA ALA A 117 3.67 1.73 8.78
C ALA A 117 4.50 0.45 8.79
N ALA A 118 5.63 0.48 8.11
CA ALA A 118 6.42 -0.70 7.84
C ALA A 118 7.90 -0.47 8.10
N ARG A 119 8.59 -1.56 8.46
CA ARG A 119 10.03 -1.64 8.53
C ARG A 119 10.56 -2.22 7.23
N PHE A 120 11.54 -1.55 6.65
CA PHE A 120 12.17 -1.94 5.39
C PHE A 120 13.62 -2.35 5.59
N ARG A 121 14.10 -3.34 4.85
CA ARG A 121 15.52 -3.71 4.78
C ARG A 121 16.01 -3.64 3.33
N LEU A 122 17.14 -2.97 3.12
CA LEU A 122 17.77 -2.76 1.81
C LEU A 122 19.29 -2.67 1.98
N ASP A 123 20.05 -3.52 1.29
CA ASP A 123 21.52 -3.55 1.37
C ASP A 123 22.04 -3.58 2.83
N GLY A 124 21.42 -4.40 3.69
CA GLY A 124 21.77 -4.53 5.11
C GLY A 124 21.40 -3.33 5.99
N ARG A 125 20.71 -2.32 5.46
CA ARG A 125 20.22 -1.16 6.22
C ARG A 125 18.76 -1.31 6.55
N THR A 126 18.36 -0.84 7.73
CA THR A 126 16.96 -0.78 8.15
C THR A 126 16.43 0.66 8.05
N GLY A 127 15.25 0.80 7.47
CA GLY A 127 14.50 2.05 7.41
C GLY A 127 13.04 1.83 7.82
N HIS A 128 12.31 2.93 7.99
CA HIS A 128 10.87 2.90 8.25
C HIS A 128 10.17 3.84 7.27
N GLY A 129 8.94 3.49 6.90
CA GLY A 129 8.15 4.25 5.94
C GLY A 129 6.72 3.74 5.87
N ILE A 130 6.01 4.16 4.84
CA ILE A 130 4.64 3.73 4.56
C ILE A 130 4.66 2.75 3.37
N PHE A 131 3.94 1.65 3.52
CA PHE A 131 3.51 0.77 2.45
C PHE A 131 2.01 0.97 2.28
N GLU A 132 1.60 1.80 1.32
CA GLU A 132 0.21 1.96 0.96
C GLU A 132 -0.21 0.76 0.09
N HIS A 133 -1.27 0.05 0.48
CA HIS A 133 -1.72 -1.15 -0.20
C HIS A 133 -3.22 -1.13 -0.45
N GLY A 134 -3.61 -1.48 -1.67
CA GLY A 134 -4.99 -1.73 -2.07
C GLY A 134 -5.04 -2.89 -3.06
N SER A 135 -5.90 -3.87 -2.81
CA SER A 135 -6.13 -5.00 -3.70
C SER A 135 -7.61 -5.38 -3.70
N PHE A 136 -8.31 -5.02 -4.77
CA PHE A 136 -9.77 -5.11 -4.85
C PHE A 136 -10.20 -5.98 -6.04
N GLY A 137 -11.14 -6.89 -5.83
CA GLY A 137 -11.65 -7.74 -6.91
C GLY A 137 -10.64 -8.77 -7.40
N ARG A 138 -10.72 -9.11 -8.69
CA ARG A 138 -9.82 -10.06 -9.36
C ARG A 138 -8.45 -9.42 -9.58
N HIS A 139 -7.40 -10.17 -9.27
CA HIS A 139 -6.02 -9.83 -9.62
C HIS A 139 -5.20 -11.12 -9.81
N ASP A 140 -5.04 -11.51 -11.07
CA ASP A 140 -4.43 -12.78 -11.49
C ASP A 140 -2.99 -12.97 -10.93
N PRO A 141 -2.11 -11.95 -10.90
CA PRO A 141 -0.77 -12.09 -10.32
C PRO A 141 -0.76 -12.46 -8.83
N SER A 142 -1.78 -12.04 -8.07
CA SER A 142 -1.93 -12.43 -6.66
C SER A 142 -2.75 -13.70 -6.45
N GLY A 143 -3.32 -14.28 -7.52
CA GLY A 143 -4.23 -15.42 -7.44
C GLY A 143 -5.63 -15.10 -6.93
N PHE A 144 -5.99 -13.83 -6.76
CA PHE A 144 -7.32 -13.44 -6.31
C PHE A 144 -8.32 -13.47 -7.47
N THR A 145 -9.40 -14.24 -7.33
CA THR A 145 -10.33 -14.54 -8.44
C THR A 145 -11.56 -13.63 -8.50
N GLY A 146 -11.84 -12.85 -7.45
CA GLY A 146 -13.05 -12.04 -7.30
C GLY A 146 -13.02 -11.24 -6.00
N PHE A 147 -14.06 -10.46 -5.70
CA PHE A 147 -14.09 -9.60 -4.50
C PHE A 147 -14.06 -10.37 -3.16
N ASP A 148 -14.58 -11.59 -3.16
CA ASP A 148 -14.65 -12.50 -2.02
C ASP A 148 -13.39 -13.36 -1.87
N SER A 149 -12.50 -13.36 -2.86
CA SER A 149 -11.26 -14.14 -2.85
C SER A 149 -10.25 -13.58 -1.86
N VAL A 150 -9.64 -14.47 -1.07
CA VAL A 150 -8.65 -14.16 -0.03
C VAL A 150 -7.48 -15.13 -0.12
N ALA A 151 -6.35 -14.81 0.51
CA ALA A 151 -5.19 -15.67 0.54
C ALA A 151 -5.48 -17.01 1.25
N PRO A 152 -4.87 -18.12 0.80
CA PRO A 152 -5.06 -19.44 1.43
C PRO A 152 -4.49 -19.50 2.84
#